data_AF-A0A397F6K0-F1
#
_entry.id   AF-A0A397F6K0-F1
#
_cell.length_a   1.000
_cell.length_b   1.000
_cell.length_c   1.000
_cell.angle_alpha   90.00
_cell.angle_beta   90.00
_cell.angle_gamma   90.00
#
_symmetry.space_group_name_H-M   'P 1'
#
loop_
_entity.id
_entity.type
_entity.pdbx_description
1 polymer ?
#
loop_
_entity_poly.entity_id
_entity_poly.type
_entity_poly.pdbx_seq_one_letter_code
_entity_poly.pdbx_strand_id
1 'polypeptide(L)'
;WRCPLKYELAYLAFSPTDPTLCYVAGLDNELMVGTFDGAEKKKQAAKEHSPSILQMNHHLGFRGDSRWIGVDVIRDGSGGHDLAVGVCESGSVYAIQPAQHMLG
;
A
#
# COMPACT_ATOMS: atom_id res chain seq x y z
N TRP A 1 9.84 2.13 1.63
CA TRP A 1 8.85 3.20 1.88
C TRP A 1 9.49 4.52 2.35
N ARG A 2 9.14 5.66 1.74
CA ARG A 2 9.57 7.01 2.20
C ARG A 2 8.42 8.00 2.47
N CYS A 3 7.17 7.62 2.16
CA CYS A 3 5.94 8.29 2.61
C CYS A 3 5.45 7.61 3.91
N PRO A 4 5.77 8.13 5.10
CA PRO A 4 5.19 7.60 6.33
C PRO A 4 3.69 7.83 6.29
N LEU A 5 2.90 6.83 6.69
CA LEU A 5 1.50 7.06 6.97
C LEU A 5 1.39 8.16 8.02
N LYS A 6 0.43 9.07 7.84
CA LYS A 6 0.21 10.17 8.78
C LYS A 6 -0.23 9.65 10.15
N TYR A 7 -0.82 8.46 10.19
CA TYR A 7 -1.36 7.80 11.38
C TYR A 7 -0.94 6.33 11.46
N GLU A 8 -1.35 5.64 12.53
CA GLU A 8 -1.01 4.24 12.77
C GLU A 8 -1.53 3.29 11.67
N LEU A 9 -0.82 2.18 11.54
CA LEU A 9 -1.17 1.04 10.69
C LEU A 9 -2.29 0.23 11.34
N ALA A 10 -3.40 0.05 10.62
CA ALA A 10 -4.46 -0.88 11.02
C ALA A 10 -4.25 -2.26 10.41
N TYR A 11 -3.70 -2.33 9.20
CA TYR A 11 -3.50 -3.58 8.47
C TYR A 11 -2.22 -3.57 7.64
N LEU A 12 -1.62 -4.75 7.48
CA LEU A 12 -0.48 -5.00 6.61
C LEU A 12 -0.63 -6.38 5.95
N ALA A 13 -0.44 -6.45 4.64
CA ALA A 13 -0.37 -7.70 3.89
C ALA A 13 0.75 -7.66 2.86
N PHE A 14 1.39 -8.80 2.65
CA PHE A 14 2.32 -8.96 1.52
C PHE A 14 1.55 -9.33 0.26
N SER A 15 2.05 -8.85 -0.87
CA SER A 15 1.50 -9.25 -2.16
C SER A 15 1.71 -10.77 -2.36
N PRO A 16 0.66 -11.50 -2.76
CA PRO A 16 0.80 -12.89 -3.17
C PRO A 16 1.48 -13.03 -4.53
N THR A 17 1.50 -12.01 -5.40
CA THR A 17 2.14 -12.10 -6.73
C THR A 17 3.59 -11.63 -6.75
N ASP A 18 3.97 -10.67 -5.91
CA ASP A 18 5.32 -10.12 -5.83
C ASP A 18 5.76 -9.93 -4.36
N PRO A 19 6.67 -10.78 -3.83
CA PRO A 19 7.09 -10.71 -2.42
C PRO A 19 7.83 -9.41 -2.06
N THR A 20 8.21 -8.59 -3.03
CA THR A 20 8.80 -7.27 -2.80
C THR A 20 7.76 -6.19 -2.51
N LEU A 21 6.47 -6.48 -2.64
CA LEU A 21 5.39 -5.54 -2.40
C LEU A 21 4.67 -5.82 -1.09
N CYS A 22 4.34 -4.75 -0.37
CA CYS A 22 3.45 -4.80 0.77
C CYS A 22 2.36 -3.74 0.69
N TYR A 23 1.18 -4.12 1.13
CA TYR A 23 -0.01 -3.29 1.25
C TYR A 23 -0.17 -2.87 2.70
N VAL A 24 -0.55 -1.62 2.90
CA VAL A 24 -0.82 -1.06 4.23
C VAL A 24 -2.13 -0.30 4.22
N ALA A 25 -2.95 -0.53 5.24
CA ALA A 25 -4.12 0.29 5.50
C ALA A 25 -3.87 1.13 6.75
N GLY A 26 -3.96 2.45 6.60
CA GLY A 26 -3.83 3.41 7.70
C GLY A 26 -5.18 3.86 8.27
N LEU A 27 -5.15 4.51 9.43
CA LEU A 27 -6.35 5.08 10.06
C LEU A 27 -6.98 6.26 9.29
N ASP A 28 -6.30 6.82 8.29
CA ASP A 28 -6.84 7.92 7.44
C ASP A 28 -7.60 7.43 6.21
N ASN A 29 -8.20 6.24 6.32
CA ASN A 29 -8.98 5.56 5.28
C ASN A 29 -8.16 5.24 4.01
N GLU A 30 -6.84 5.30 4.07
CA GLU A 30 -5.96 5.05 2.94
C GLU A 30 -5.49 3.59 2.91
N LEU A 31 -5.57 2.98 1.73
CA LEU A 31 -4.92 1.74 1.37
C LEU A 31 -3.81 2.08 0.37
N MET A 32 -2.58 1.73 0.72
CA MET A 32 -1.41 2.00 -0.10
C MET A 32 -0.64 0.72 -0.36
N VAL A 33 0.17 0.71 -1.41
CA VAL A 33 1.11 -0.35 -1.74
C VAL A 33 2.49 0.24 -1.93
N GLY A 34 3.52 -0.47 -1.48
CA GLY A 34 4.90 -0.01 -1.60
C GLY A 34 5.89 -1.15 -1.61
N THR A 35 7.10 -0.86 -2.09
CA THR A 35 8.20 -1.82 -2.05
C THR A 35 8.70 -2.02 -0.62
N PHE A 36 8.74 -3.27 -0.20
CA PHE A 36 9.37 -3.77 1.01
C PHE A 36 10.78 -4.28 0.69
N ASP A 37 11.77 -3.47 1.02
CA ASP A 37 13.16 -3.73 0.61
C ASP A 37 13.88 -4.74 1.52
N GLY A 38 13.27 -5.12 2.66
CA GLY A 38 13.93 -5.83 3.75
C GLY A 38 15.07 -5.01 4.38
N ALA A 39 15.41 -5.27 5.65
CA ALA A 39 16.52 -4.55 6.31
C ALA A 39 17.93 -4.98 5.83
N GLU A 40 18.02 -5.98 4.95
CA GLU A 40 19.27 -6.69 4.61
C GLU A 40 20.16 -5.93 3.60
N LYS A 41 19.61 -5.02 2.78
CA LYS A 41 20.45 -4.26 1.83
C LYS A 41 20.98 -3.00 2.50
N LYS A 42 22.31 -2.95 2.69
CA LYS A 42 23.05 -1.72 3.07
C LYS A 42 22.55 -0.56 2.20
N LYS A 43 21.75 0.33 2.78
CA LYS A 43 21.26 1.54 2.09
C LYS A 43 22.49 2.32 1.63
N GLN A 44 22.64 2.49 0.32
CA GLN A 44 23.63 3.44 -0.21
C GLN A 44 23.34 4.80 0.42
N ALA A 45 24.38 5.51 0.85
CA ALA A 45 24.27 6.82 1.48
C ALA A 45 23.35 7.71 0.63
N ALA A 46 22.32 8.27 1.26
CA ALA A 46 21.36 9.12 0.57
C ALA A 46 22.12 10.26 -0.13
N LYS A 47 22.05 10.29 -1.47
CA LYS A 47 22.49 11.46 -2.23
C LYS A 47 21.70 12.68 -1.73
N GLU A 48 22.37 13.83 -1.69
CA GLU A 48 21.91 15.08 -1.08
C GLU A 48 20.42 15.38 -1.24
N HIS A 49 19.88 15.98 -0.18
CA HIS A 49 18.49 16.37 0.04
C HIS A 49 17.85 17.01 -1.21
N SER A 50 17.18 16.20 -2.03
CA SER A 50 16.40 16.70 -3.16
C SER A 50 14.96 16.98 -2.67
N PRO A 51 14.49 18.23 -2.64
CA PRO A 51 13.15 18.57 -2.16
C PRO A 51 12.02 17.93 -2.99
N SER A 52 12.30 17.44 -4.21
CA SER A 52 11.35 16.67 -5.01
C SER A 52 11.04 15.29 -4.43
N ILE A 53 11.93 14.71 -3.61
CA ILE A 53 11.75 13.38 -3.01
C ILE A 53 10.66 13.36 -1.94
N LEU A 54 10.47 14.47 -1.21
CA LEU A 54 9.38 14.63 -0.24
C LEU A 54 8.01 14.82 -0.92
N GLN A 55 8.02 15.16 -2.21
CA GLN A 55 6.82 15.31 -3.05
C GLN A 55 6.49 14.03 -3.84
N MET A 56 7.31 12.99 -3.76
CA MET A 56 7.02 11.72 -4.45
C MET A 56 5.94 10.96 -3.68
N ASN A 57 4.78 10.84 -4.33
CA ASN A 57 3.72 9.84 -4.12
C ASN A 57 2.69 10.12 -3.02
N HIS A 58 2.12 11.34 -3.00
CA HIS A 58 0.91 11.65 -2.20
C HIS A 58 -0.41 11.21 -2.87
N HIS A 59 -0.37 10.57 -4.06
CA HIS A 59 -1.56 10.34 -4.89
C HIS A 59 -1.78 8.90 -5.36
N LEU A 60 -0.98 7.95 -4.86
CA LEU A 60 -0.96 6.58 -5.37
C LEU A 60 -1.36 5.65 -4.23
N GLY A 61 -2.68 5.58 -4.03
CA GLY A 61 -3.34 4.88 -2.96
C GLY A 61 -4.86 5.00 -3.12
N PHE A 62 -5.59 4.02 -2.62
CA PHE A 62 -7.05 4.02 -2.67
C PHE A 62 -7.60 4.54 -1.34
N ARG A 63 -8.55 5.48 -1.40
CA ARG A 63 -9.21 6.01 -0.21
C ARG A 63 -10.60 5.41 -0.07
N GLY A 64 -10.81 4.68 1.02
CA GLY A 64 -12.14 4.24 1.43
C GLY A 64 -13.00 5.41 1.90
N ASP A 65 -14.31 5.20 1.99
CA ASP A 65 -15.25 6.19 2.52
C ASP A 65 -15.13 6.37 4.05
N SER A 66 -14.61 5.37 4.76
CA SER A 66 -14.39 5.37 6.21
C SER A 66 -13.23 4.43 6.59
N ARG A 67 -12.99 4.24 7.89
CA ARG A 67 -11.84 3.46 8.39
C ARG A 67 -11.93 2.02 7.92
N TRP A 68 -10.80 1.46 7.49
CA TRP A 68 -10.68 0.04 7.15
C TRP A 68 -10.82 -0.80 8.41
N ILE A 69 -11.75 -1.76 8.41
CA ILE A 69 -11.91 -2.76 9.49
C ILE A 69 -11.33 -4.12 9.12
N GLY A 70 -11.17 -4.37 7.82
CA GLY A 70 -10.59 -5.59 7.28
C GLY A 70 -10.17 -5.36 5.85
N VAL A 71 -8.97 -5.81 5.51
CA VAL A 71 -8.43 -5.83 4.16
C VAL A 71 -7.80 -7.20 3.97
N ASP A 72 -7.86 -7.74 2.77
CA ASP A 72 -7.10 -8.91 2.36
C ASP A 72 -6.61 -8.73 0.93
N VAL A 73 -5.49 -9.37 0.60
CA VAL A 73 -4.88 -9.29 -0.73
C VAL A 73 -4.67 -10.70 -1.25
N ILE A 74 -5.35 -11.00 -2.34
CA ILE A 74 -5.33 -12.31 -2.98
C ILE A 74 -4.82 -12.20 -4.41
N ARG A 75 -4.36 -13.32 -4.95
CA ARG A 75 -4.03 -13.42 -6.37
C ARG A 75 -5.35 -13.47 -7.17
N ASP A 76 -5.43 -12.70 -8.24
CA ASP A 76 -6.58 -12.71 -9.12
C ASP A 76 -6.71 -14.05 -9.89
N GLY A 77 -7.90 -14.32 -10.44
CA GLY A 77 -8.16 -15.57 -11.16
C GLY A 77 -7.32 -15.76 -12.44
N SER A 78 -6.72 -14.69 -12.97
CA SER A 78 -5.81 -14.74 -14.12
C SER A 78 -4.37 -15.10 -13.72
N GLY A 79 -4.02 -14.98 -12.44
CA GLY A 79 -2.73 -15.32 -11.87
C GLY A 79 -1.66 -14.23 -11.99
N GLY A 80 -1.95 -13.13 -12.69
CA GLY A 80 -0.98 -12.08 -13.00
C GLY A 80 -1.08 -10.83 -12.11
N HIS A 81 -2.16 -10.69 -11.34
CA HIS A 81 -2.41 -9.46 -10.60
C HIS A 81 -2.87 -9.72 -9.18
N ASP A 82 -2.56 -8.76 -8.30
CA ASP A 82 -3.19 -8.67 -7.00
C ASP A 82 -4.59 -8.09 -7.08
N LEU A 83 -5.50 -8.68 -6.30
CA LEU A 83 -6.81 -8.17 -5.97
C LEU A 83 -6.83 -7.85 -4.48
N ALA A 84 -6.97 -6.57 -4.15
CA ALA A 84 -7.21 -6.15 -2.77
C ALA A 84 -8.72 -6.04 -2.53
N VAL A 85 -9.20 -6.70 -1.48
CA VAL A 85 -10.59 -6.62 -1.05
C VAL A 85 -10.61 -6.08 0.36
N GLY A 86 -11.54 -5.18 0.67
CA GLY A 86 -11.64 -4.67 2.03
C GLY A 86 -13.01 -4.11 2.35
N VAL A 87 -13.24 -3.97 3.65
CA VAL A 87 -14.46 -3.43 4.24
C VAL A 87 -14.12 -2.23 5.11
N CYS A 88 -15.00 -1.25 5.07
CA CYS A 88 -14.89 -0.05 5.90
C CYS A 88 -15.97 -0.04 7.00
N GLU A 89 -15.76 0.75 8.06
CA GLU A 89 -16.71 0.89 9.19
C GLU A 89 -18.12 1.31 8.77
N SER A 90 -18.26 2.04 7.66
CA SER A 90 -19.54 2.41 7.05
C SER A 90 -20.35 1.21 6.54
N GLY A 91 -19.73 0.03 6.41
CA GLY A 91 -20.29 -1.15 5.75
C GLY A 91 -20.00 -1.23 4.26
N SER A 92 -19.29 -0.24 3.68
CA SER A 92 -18.86 -0.29 2.28
C SER A 92 -17.83 -1.38 2.06
N VAL A 93 -17.95 -2.06 0.91
CA VAL A 93 -17.02 -3.12 0.45
C VAL A 93 -16.34 -2.64 -0.82
N TYR A 94 -15.02 -2.75 -0.87
CA TYR A 94 -14.21 -2.36 -2.02
C TYR A 94 -13.44 -3.56 -2.57
N ALA A 95 -13.33 -3.60 -3.91
CA ALA A 95 -12.50 -4.53 -4.65
C ALA A 95 -11.63 -3.73 -5.62
N ILE A 96 -10.30 -3.85 -5.49
CA ILE A 96 -9.33 -3.03 -6.22
C ILE A 96 -8.46 -3.98 -7.04
N GLN A 97 -8.54 -3.85 -8.36
CA GLN A 97 -7.79 -4.69 -9.31
C GLN A 97 -7.40 -3.84 -10.53
N PRO A 98 -6.13 -3.90 -10.98
CA PRO A 98 -4.99 -4.54 -10.32
C PRO A 98 -4.48 -3.69 -9.14
N ALA A 99 -4.48 -4.25 -7.93
CA ALA A 99 -4.12 -3.51 -6.71
C ALA A 99 -2.66 -3.02 -6.73
N GLN A 100 -1.77 -3.78 -7.35
CA GLN A 100 -0.37 -3.42 -7.50
C GLN A 100 -0.14 -2.15 -8.34
N HIS A 101 -1.10 -1.71 -9.16
CA HIS A 101 -0.96 -0.44 -9.91
C HIS A 101 -1.26 0.79 -9.07
N MET A 102 -1.61 0.62 -7.79
CA MET A 102 -1.53 1.69 -6.80
C MET A 102 -0.08 2.04 -6.43
N LEU A 103 0.92 1.31 -6.98
CA LEU A 103 2.34 1.69 -6.93
C LEU A 103 2.57 2.95 -7.76
N GLY A 104 3.27 3.91 -7.18
CA GLY A 104 3.72 5.14 -7.83
C GLY A 104 5.14 5.11 -8.33
#